data_AF-A0AAW0TXL0-F1
#
_entry.id   AF-A0AAW0TXL0-F1
#
_cell.length_a   1.000
_cell.length_b   1.000
_cell.length_c   1.000
_cell.angle_alpha   90.00
_cell.angle_beta   90.00
_cell.angle_gamma   90.00
#
_symmetry.space_group_name_H-M   'P 1'
#
loop_
_entity.id
_entity.type
_entity.pdbx_description
1 polymer ?
#
loop_
_entity_poly.entity_id
_entity_poly.type
_entity_poly.pdbx_seq_one_letter_code
_entity_poly.pdbx_strand_id
1 'polypeptide(L)'
;MDQERDIAAAVRAVTVAVLNQDGSVVMDEETVTTAAAEDPEYQLLISKSNSRAEAAIKAAKRLLRSNTGPGGSLDNDRASKALLQYLNTPLRDGDKSPAQLATGRQLRDRVLVARQHYKIDQHWMRNLRQRERAMVKAQDEVPLVRGGVQCSLPPWEPDMQVRVQDAGS
;
A
#
# COMPACT_ATOMS: atom_id res chain seq x y z
N MET A 1 -15.72 -37.58 -18.62
CA MET A 1 -15.71 -36.34 -17.82
C MET A 1 -14.49 -36.23 -16.91
N ASP A 2 -13.69 -37.30 -16.72
CA ASP A 2 -12.55 -37.28 -15.80
C ASP A 2 -11.27 -36.67 -16.39
N GLN A 3 -11.09 -36.78 -17.71
CA GLN A 3 -9.87 -36.35 -18.39
C GLN A 3 -9.63 -34.82 -18.33
N GLU A 4 -10.69 -34.02 -18.33
CA GLU A 4 -10.59 -32.55 -18.27
C GLU A 4 -10.26 -32.04 -16.86
N ARG A 5 -10.74 -32.77 -15.83
CA ARG A 5 -10.38 -32.52 -14.43
C ARG A 5 -8.93 -32.93 -14.13
N ASP A 6 -8.47 -34.03 -14.71
CA ASP A 6 -7.09 -34.48 -14.58
C ASP A 6 -6.09 -33.54 -15.27
N ILE A 7 -6.46 -32.97 -16.42
CA ILE A 7 -5.65 -31.95 -17.09
C ILE A 7 -5.60 -30.67 -16.26
N ALA A 8 -6.74 -30.21 -15.72
CA ALA A 8 -6.77 -29.02 -14.85
C ALA A 8 -5.95 -29.23 -13.57
N ALA A 9 -6.00 -30.42 -12.97
CA ALA A 9 -5.20 -30.79 -11.81
C ALA A 9 -3.69 -30.86 -12.16
N ALA A 10 -3.35 -31.40 -13.32
CA ALA A 10 -1.97 -31.47 -13.80
C ALA A 10 -1.40 -30.09 -14.12
N VAL A 11 -2.18 -29.21 -14.76
CA VAL A 11 -1.78 -27.82 -15.03
C VAL A 11 -1.61 -27.06 -13.72
N ARG A 12 -2.53 -27.21 -12.76
CA ARG A 12 -2.36 -26.63 -11.41
C ARG A 12 -1.11 -27.14 -10.70
N ALA A 13 -0.83 -28.44 -10.76
CA ALA A 13 0.35 -29.04 -10.15
C ALA A 13 1.66 -28.58 -10.83
N VAL A 14 1.67 -28.45 -12.16
CA VAL A 14 2.79 -27.93 -12.94
C VAL A 14 3.01 -26.45 -12.62
N THR A 15 1.95 -25.65 -12.57
CA THR A 15 2.04 -24.24 -12.17
C THR A 15 2.62 -24.13 -10.76
N VAL A 16 2.12 -24.90 -9.78
CA VAL A 16 2.68 -24.92 -8.41
C VAL A 16 4.15 -25.38 -8.38
N ALA A 17 4.55 -26.35 -9.21
CA ALA A 17 5.92 -26.86 -9.25
C ALA A 17 6.92 -25.87 -9.86
N VAL A 18 6.52 -25.13 -10.90
CA VAL A 18 7.34 -24.06 -11.51
C VAL A 18 7.61 -22.93 -10.52
N LEU A 19 6.73 -22.73 -9.53
CA LEU A 19 6.83 -21.69 -8.51
C LEU A 19 7.81 -22.00 -7.35
N ASN A 20 8.42 -23.19 -7.32
CA ASN A 20 9.30 -23.62 -6.24
C ASN A 20 10.81 -23.53 -6.55
N GLN A 21 11.21 -23.12 -7.75
CA GLN A 21 12.65 -23.02 -8.08
C GLN A 21 13.25 -21.64 -7.71
N ASP A 22 12.46 -20.56 -7.74
CA ASP A 22 12.94 -19.20 -7.42
C ASP A 22 12.10 -18.46 -6.35
N GLY A 23 11.11 -19.11 -5.73
CA GLY A 23 10.35 -18.56 -4.61
C GLY A 23 9.46 -17.34 -4.91
N SER A 24 9.41 -16.87 -6.16
CA SER A 24 8.47 -15.84 -6.59
C SER A 24 7.30 -16.45 -7.35
N VAL A 25 6.10 -16.33 -6.79
CA VAL A 25 4.87 -16.77 -7.43
C VAL A 25 4.31 -15.65 -8.31
N VAL A 26 4.39 -15.79 -9.63
CA VAL A 26 3.61 -14.95 -10.57
C VAL A 26 2.34 -15.72 -10.91
N MET A 27 1.27 -15.45 -10.17
CA MET A 27 -0.07 -15.94 -10.52
C MET A 27 -0.74 -14.92 -11.45
N ASP A 28 -1.51 -15.39 -12.43
CA ASP A 28 -2.43 -14.53 -13.17
C ASP A 28 -3.50 -13.96 -12.24
N GLU A 29 -3.94 -12.73 -12.52
CA GLU A 29 -4.89 -11.98 -11.68
C GLU A 29 -6.21 -12.74 -11.47
N GLU A 30 -6.67 -13.49 -12.46
CA GLU A 30 -7.90 -14.30 -12.40
C GLU A 30 -7.77 -15.48 -11.42
N THR A 31 -6.62 -16.16 -11.41
CA THR A 31 -6.31 -17.23 -10.47
C THR A 31 -6.11 -16.70 -9.05
N VAL A 32 -5.46 -15.54 -8.87
CA VAL A 32 -5.34 -14.89 -7.55
C VAL A 32 -6.70 -14.53 -7.00
N THR A 33 -7.56 -13.91 -7.81
CA THR A 33 -8.88 -13.45 -7.37
C THR A 33 -9.81 -14.61 -7.06
N THR A 34 -9.74 -15.71 -7.81
CA THR A 34 -10.53 -16.92 -7.57
C THR A 34 -10.05 -17.65 -6.31
N ALA A 35 -8.74 -17.82 -6.13
CA ALA A 35 -8.17 -18.42 -4.91
C ALA A 35 -8.46 -17.56 -3.67
N ALA A 36 -8.37 -16.24 -3.79
CA ALA A 36 -8.78 -15.28 -2.77
C ALA A 36 -10.28 -15.34 -2.46
N ALA A 37 -11.11 -15.66 -3.46
CA ALA A 37 -12.56 -15.79 -3.27
C ALA A 37 -12.93 -17.04 -2.48
N GLU A 38 -12.19 -18.13 -2.68
CA GLU A 38 -12.40 -19.44 -2.06
C GLU A 38 -11.84 -19.53 -0.63
N ASP A 39 -10.83 -18.73 -0.28
CA ASP A 39 -10.20 -18.72 1.05
C ASP A 39 -11.03 -17.92 2.09
N PRO A 40 -11.64 -18.58 3.10
CA PRO A 40 -12.43 -17.89 4.13
C PRO A 40 -11.60 -16.94 5.00
N GLU A 41 -10.32 -17.23 5.24
CA GLU A 41 -9.45 -16.38 6.05
C GLU A 41 -9.11 -15.08 5.31
N TYR A 42 -8.86 -15.17 4.01
CA TYR A 42 -8.59 -14.01 3.16
C TYR A 42 -9.82 -13.09 3.06
N GLN A 43 -11.01 -13.66 2.92
CA GLN A 43 -12.26 -12.90 2.88
C GLN A 43 -12.56 -12.18 4.20
N LEU A 44 -12.26 -12.83 5.33
CA LEU A 44 -12.36 -12.19 6.64
C LEU A 44 -11.37 -11.03 6.78
N LEU A 45 -10.15 -11.17 6.26
CA LEU A 45 -9.14 -10.11 6.27
C LEU A 45 -9.60 -8.88 5.49
N ILE A 46 -10.14 -9.04 4.27
CA ILE A 46 -10.68 -7.94 3.45
C ILE A 46 -11.86 -7.28 4.16
N SER A 47 -12.77 -8.07 4.72
CA SER A 47 -13.92 -7.53 5.44
C SER A 47 -13.50 -6.68 6.65
N LYS A 48 -12.47 -7.13 7.37
CA LYS A 48 -11.90 -6.42 8.51
C LYS A 48 -11.11 -5.16 8.11
N SER A 49 -10.42 -5.17 6.97
CA SER A 49 -9.72 -3.98 6.48
C SER A 49 -10.71 -2.92 5.99
N ASN A 50 -11.75 -3.31 5.27
CA ASN A 50 -12.79 -2.41 4.76
C ASN A 50 -13.59 -1.75 5.88
N SER A 51 -14.00 -2.51 6.89
CA SER A 51 -14.68 -1.95 8.07
C SER A 51 -13.82 -0.91 8.81
N ARG A 52 -12.50 -1.13 8.91
CA ARG A 52 -11.57 -0.14 9.47
C ARG A 52 -11.43 1.10 8.59
N ALA A 53 -11.37 0.93 7.28
CA ALA A 53 -11.31 2.05 6.34
C ALA A 53 -12.59 2.91 6.42
N GLU A 54 -13.76 2.28 6.46
CA GLU A 54 -15.04 2.97 6.63
C GLU A 54 -15.10 3.74 7.96
N ALA A 55 -14.66 3.13 9.06
CA ALA A 55 -14.59 3.78 10.36
C ALA A 55 -13.69 5.02 10.34
N ALA A 56 -12.53 4.94 9.67
CA ALA A 56 -11.62 6.08 9.49
C ALA A 56 -12.26 7.20 8.66
N ILE A 57 -12.95 6.86 7.57
CA ILE A 57 -13.69 7.84 6.74
C ILE A 57 -14.79 8.52 7.57
N LYS A 58 -15.53 7.74 8.36
CA LYS A 58 -16.59 8.26 9.25
C LYS A 58 -16.02 9.23 10.29
N ALA A 59 -14.87 8.89 10.88
CA ALA A 59 -14.18 9.77 11.81
C ALA A 59 -13.72 11.08 11.13
N ALA A 60 -13.13 11.00 9.93
CA ALA A 60 -12.71 12.16 9.16
C ALA A 60 -13.90 13.07 8.78
N LYS A 61 -14.99 12.50 8.27
CA LYS A 61 -16.23 13.24 7.96
C LYS A 61 -16.80 13.95 9.18
N ARG A 62 -16.82 13.28 10.35
CA ARG A 62 -17.28 13.86 11.61
C ARG A 62 -16.39 15.01 12.05
N LEU A 63 -15.07 14.84 11.95
CA LEU A 63 -14.09 15.87 12.28
C LEU A 63 -14.30 17.11 11.43
N LEU A 64 -14.37 16.97 10.10
CA LEU A 64 -14.61 18.08 9.20
C LEU A 64 -15.92 18.80 9.55
N ARG A 65 -17.03 18.06 9.65
CA ARG A 65 -18.34 18.63 10.01
C ARG A 65 -18.31 19.40 11.33
N SER A 66 -17.60 18.91 12.34
CA SER A 66 -17.50 19.57 13.66
C SER A 66 -16.62 20.82 13.68
N ASN A 67 -15.82 21.03 12.63
CA ASN A 67 -14.93 22.18 12.48
C ASN A 67 -15.37 23.12 11.34
N THR A 68 -16.50 22.83 10.68
CA THR A 68 -17.13 23.71 9.69
C THR A 68 -18.15 24.60 10.39
N GLY A 69 -18.02 25.92 10.23
CA GLY A 69 -18.95 26.90 10.80
C GLY A 69 -20.30 26.97 10.06
N PRO A 70 -21.27 27.74 10.59
CA PRO A 70 -22.62 27.87 10.00
C PRO A 70 -22.64 28.34 8.54
N GLY A 71 -21.62 29.09 8.11
CA GLY A 71 -21.46 29.57 6.74
C GLY A 71 -20.69 28.64 5.80
N GLY A 72 -20.43 27.38 6.19
CA GLY A 72 -19.68 26.42 5.37
C GLY A 72 -18.17 26.61 5.33
N SER A 73 -17.64 27.62 6.04
CA SER A 73 -16.19 27.85 6.15
C SER A 73 -15.55 26.90 7.17
N LEU A 74 -14.42 26.29 6.79
CA LEU A 74 -13.65 25.39 7.63
C LEU A 74 -12.68 26.18 8.52
N ASP A 75 -12.75 25.98 9.83
CA ASP A 75 -11.73 26.47 10.76
C ASP A 75 -10.49 25.57 10.68
N ASN A 76 -9.49 26.00 9.90
CA ASN A 76 -8.28 25.23 9.64
C ASN A 76 -7.46 24.94 10.91
N ASP A 77 -7.38 25.88 11.84
CA ASP A 77 -6.61 25.72 13.07
C ASP A 77 -7.26 24.69 13.98
N ARG A 78 -8.59 24.79 14.14
CA ARG A 78 -9.38 23.86 14.94
C ARG A 78 -9.42 22.48 14.30
N ALA A 79 -9.56 22.39 12.98
CA ALA A 79 -9.51 21.15 12.23
C ALA A 79 -8.14 20.47 12.35
N SER A 80 -7.04 21.21 12.21
CA SER A 80 -5.68 20.69 12.35
C SER A 80 -5.42 20.15 13.76
N LYS A 81 -5.88 20.88 14.79
CA LYS A 81 -5.78 20.42 16.18
C LYS A 81 -6.60 19.15 16.42
N ALA A 82 -7.84 19.11 15.93
CA ALA A 82 -8.70 17.93 16.05
C ALA A 82 -8.09 16.71 15.33
N LEU A 83 -7.42 16.92 14.19
CA LEU A 83 -6.77 15.87 13.44
C LEU A 83 -5.58 15.31 14.19
N LEU A 84 -4.71 16.17 14.73
CA LEU A 84 -3.59 15.74 15.57
C LEU A 84 -4.06 14.96 16.80
N GLN A 85 -5.15 15.42 17.44
CA GLN A 85 -5.74 14.70 18.56
C GLN A 85 -6.21 13.30 18.15
N TYR A 86 -6.94 13.19 17.03
CA TYR A 86 -7.41 11.90 16.51
C TYR A 86 -6.24 10.96 16.20
N LEU A 87 -5.21 11.46 15.51
CA LEU A 87 -4.04 10.66 15.11
C LEU A 87 -3.22 10.17 16.32
N ASN A 88 -3.20 10.92 17.42
CA ASN A 88 -2.46 10.57 18.63
C ASN A 88 -3.29 9.83 19.69
N THR A 89 -4.60 9.67 19.48
CA THR A 89 -5.48 8.92 20.41
C THR A 89 -5.57 7.46 19.97
N PRO A 90 -5.36 6.47 20.87
CA PRO A 90 -5.57 5.06 20.57
C PRO A 90 -6.96 4.77 20.01
N LEU A 91 -7.05 3.85 19.04
CA LEU A 91 -8.36 3.41 18.53
C LEU A 91 -9.13 2.66 19.63
N ARG A 92 -10.46 2.63 19.55
CA ARG A 92 -11.31 1.94 20.55
C ARG A 92 -10.99 0.45 20.67
N ASP A 93 -10.61 -0.18 19.57
CA ASP A 93 -10.40 -1.62 19.46
C ASP A 93 -8.90 -2.01 19.54
N GLY A 94 -8.02 -1.11 19.98
CA GLY A 94 -6.59 -1.45 20.13
C GLY A 94 -5.72 -0.38 20.78
N ASP A 95 -4.56 -0.80 21.25
CA ASP A 95 -3.67 0.04 22.06
C ASP A 95 -2.84 1.05 21.25
N LYS A 96 -2.96 1.01 19.92
CA LYS A 96 -2.16 1.85 19.01
C LYS A 96 -3.02 2.95 18.41
N SER A 97 -2.48 4.16 18.36
CA SER A 97 -3.09 5.29 17.66
C SER A 97 -2.90 5.20 16.14
N PRO A 98 -3.71 5.91 15.32
CA PRO A 98 -3.51 5.95 13.88
C PRO A 98 -2.10 6.40 13.47
N ALA A 99 -1.52 7.38 14.16
CA ALA A 99 -0.13 7.82 13.92
C ALA A 99 0.89 6.70 14.16
N GLN A 100 0.72 5.91 15.22
CA GLN A 100 1.59 4.78 15.51
C GLN A 100 1.44 3.65 14.50
N LEU A 101 0.22 3.43 13.99
CA LEU A 101 -0.05 2.44 12.94
C LEU A 101 0.46 2.89 11.56
N ALA A 102 0.54 4.19 11.29
CA ALA A 102 1.02 4.70 10.00
C ALA A 102 2.54 4.97 10.00
N THR A 103 3.08 5.48 11.10
CA THR A 103 4.45 6.03 11.18
C THR A 103 5.34 5.36 12.23
N GLY A 104 4.78 4.44 13.03
CA GLY A 104 5.49 3.81 14.13
C GLY A 104 5.79 4.73 15.32
N ARG A 105 5.24 5.94 15.37
CA ARG A 105 5.44 6.91 16.47
C ARG A 105 4.22 7.79 16.67
N GLN A 106 4.16 8.49 17.80
CA GLN A 106 3.20 9.59 17.97
C GLN A 106 3.67 10.85 17.22
N LEU A 107 2.71 11.69 16.80
CA LEU A 107 2.98 13.00 16.20
C LEU A 107 3.16 14.05 17.29
N ARG A 108 4.00 15.05 17.02
CA ARG A 108 4.21 16.17 17.94
C ARG A 108 2.97 17.05 17.99
N ASP A 109 2.46 17.28 19.20
CA ASP A 109 1.33 18.18 19.48
C ASP A 109 1.79 19.27 20.47
N ARG A 110 0.92 20.24 20.76
CA ARG A 110 1.10 21.29 21.76
C ARG A 110 1.11 20.75 23.19
N VAL A 111 0.62 19.53 23.42
CA VAL A 111 0.75 18.84 24.71
C VAL A 111 2.12 18.19 24.80
N LEU A 112 2.83 18.46 25.89
CA LEU A 112 4.16 17.90 26.15
C LEU A 112 4.03 16.40 26.46
N VAL A 113 4.29 15.56 25.46
CA VAL A 113 4.43 14.11 25.64
C VAL A 113 5.89 13.76 25.85
N ALA A 114 6.16 12.71 26.63
CA ALA A 114 7.52 12.20 26.83
C ALA A 114 8.22 11.94 25.48
N ARG A 115 9.46 12.43 25.33
CA ARG A 115 10.23 12.36 24.07
C ARG A 115 10.37 10.94 23.51
N GLN A 116 10.27 9.93 24.36
CA GLN A 116 10.32 8.53 23.97
C GLN A 116 9.22 8.12 22.97
N HIS A 117 8.02 8.72 23.04
CA HIS A 117 6.92 8.37 22.13
C HIS A 117 7.06 8.95 20.72
N TYR A 118 8.01 9.86 20.51
CA TYR A 118 8.37 10.38 19.18
C TYR A 118 9.43 9.52 18.49
N LYS A 119 10.04 8.56 19.18
CA LYS A 119 10.96 7.61 18.55
C LYS A 119 10.15 6.61 17.74
N ILE A 120 10.64 6.27 16.55
CA ILE A 120 10.05 5.22 15.73
C ILE A 120 10.19 3.90 16.48
N ASP A 121 9.09 3.17 16.59
CA ASP A 121 9.02 1.86 17.20
C ASP A 121 10.02 0.88 16.55
N GLN A 122 10.66 0.05 17.37
CA GLN A 122 11.72 -0.84 16.89
C GLN A 122 11.21 -1.89 15.91
N HIS A 123 9.98 -2.39 16.08
CA HIS A 123 9.42 -3.39 15.18
C HIS A 123 9.21 -2.79 13.79
N TRP A 124 8.69 -1.55 13.71
CA TRP A 124 8.59 -0.80 12.47
C TRP A 124 9.94 -0.60 11.78
N MET A 125 10.96 -0.22 12.54
CA MET A 125 12.32 -0.04 12.02
C MET A 125 12.89 -1.34 11.44
N ARG A 126 12.63 -2.49 12.07
CA ARG A 126 13.05 -3.80 11.56
C ARG A 126 12.28 -4.17 10.29
N ASN A 127 10.96 -3.99 10.27
CA ASN A 127 10.12 -4.30 9.10
C ASN A 127 10.52 -3.45 7.88
N LEU A 128 10.74 -2.15 8.07
CA LEU A 128 11.19 -1.27 7.00
C LEU A 128 12.54 -1.71 6.43
N ARG A 129 13.52 -2.01 7.30
CA ARG A 129 14.83 -2.54 6.86
C ARG A 129 14.72 -3.86 6.11
N GLN A 130 13.82 -4.75 6.53
CA GLN A 130 13.56 -6.01 5.83
C GLN A 130 12.97 -5.75 4.44
N ARG A 131 12.02 -4.82 4.33
CA ARG A 131 11.44 -4.40 3.05
C ARG A 131 12.47 -3.77 2.13
N GLU A 132 13.31 -2.86 2.64
CA GLU A 132 14.40 -2.26 1.86
C GLU A 132 15.36 -3.34 1.33
N ARG A 133 15.77 -4.29 2.18
CA ARG A 133 16.59 -5.44 1.75
C ARG A 133 15.90 -6.31 0.71
N ALA A 134 14.61 -6.58 0.88
CA ALA A 134 13.83 -7.35 -0.07
C ALA A 134 13.67 -6.62 -1.41
N MET A 135 13.50 -5.29 -1.38
CA MET A 135 13.44 -4.47 -2.60
C MET A 135 14.79 -4.42 -3.32
N VAL A 136 15.90 -4.31 -2.60
CA VAL A 136 17.25 -4.36 -3.21
C VAL A 136 17.48 -5.72 -3.86
N LYS A 137 17.16 -6.82 -3.16
CA LYS A 137 17.24 -8.17 -3.74
C LYS A 137 16.36 -8.30 -4.97
N ALA A 138 15.09 -7.90 -4.89
CA ALA A 138 14.18 -7.93 -6.03
C ALA A 138 14.69 -7.07 -7.19
N GLN A 139 15.33 -5.93 -6.92
CA GLN A 139 15.91 -5.06 -7.94
C GLN A 139 17.14 -5.69 -8.62
N ASP A 140 17.98 -6.41 -7.87
CA ASP A 140 19.12 -7.17 -8.40
C ASP A 140 18.67 -8.45 -9.14
N GLU A 141 17.58 -9.07 -8.69
CA GLU A 141 16.99 -10.30 -9.24
C GLU A 141 16.04 -10.05 -10.41
N VAL A 142 15.56 -8.81 -10.61
CA VAL A 142 14.89 -8.42 -11.87
C VAL A 142 15.88 -8.71 -12.98
N PRO A 143 15.67 -9.76 -13.80
CA PRO A 143 16.52 -10.01 -14.93
C PRO A 143 16.50 -8.75 -15.77
N LEU A 144 17.63 -8.38 -16.37
CA LEU A 144 17.71 -7.28 -17.33
C LEU A 144 16.85 -7.57 -18.58
N VAL A 145 15.54 -7.75 -18.44
CA VAL A 145 14.56 -7.49 -19.47
C VAL A 145 14.31 -5.98 -19.47
N ARG A 146 15.39 -5.20 -19.65
CA ARG A 146 15.32 -4.05 -20.56
C ARG A 146 15.37 -4.61 -21.99
N GLY A 147 14.39 -5.45 -22.28
CA GLY A 147 14.10 -6.03 -23.58
C GLY A 147 12.93 -5.32 -24.26
N GLY A 148 12.48 -4.17 -23.74
CA GLY A 148 12.11 -3.12 -24.68
C GLY A 148 13.38 -2.84 -25.45
N VAL A 149 13.36 -3.05 -26.77
CA VAL A 149 14.40 -2.61 -27.71
C VAL A 149 15.01 -1.36 -27.10
N GLN A 150 16.30 -1.37 -26.76
CA GLN A 150 17.01 -0.11 -26.66
C GLN A 150 16.85 0.45 -28.07
N CYS A 151 15.80 1.25 -28.28
CA CYS A 151 15.66 2.04 -29.47
C CYS A 151 16.82 3.01 -29.32
N SER A 152 18.00 2.59 -29.79
CA SER A 152 19.03 3.51 -30.20
C SER A 152 18.26 4.43 -31.14
N LEU A 153 18.00 5.64 -30.66
CA LEU A 153 17.35 6.64 -31.46
C LEU A 153 18.11 6.66 -32.77
N PRO A 154 17.44 6.46 -33.92
CA PRO A 154 18.13 6.53 -35.20
C PRO A 154 18.87 7.87 -35.24
N PRO A 155 20.10 7.90 -35.79
CA PRO A 155 20.89 9.12 -35.83
C PRO A 155 20.05 10.25 -36.40
N TRP A 156 19.89 11.31 -35.61
CA TRP A 156 19.01 12.42 -35.95
C TRP A 156 19.62 13.20 -37.10
N GLU A 157 18.91 13.32 -38.21
CA GLU A 157 19.28 14.26 -39.25
C GLU A 157 18.80 15.66 -38.87
N PRO A 158 19.63 16.71 -39.05
CA PRO A 158 19.17 18.08 -38.92
C PRO A 158 17.95 18.28 -39.83
N ASP A 159 16.87 18.87 -39.31
CA ASP A 159 15.54 19.10 -39.92
C ASP A 159 14.42 18.10 -39.55
N MET A 160 14.69 17.12 -38.69
CA MET A 160 13.65 16.22 -38.16
C MET A 160 12.79 16.92 -37.08
N GLN A 161 11.49 17.13 -37.35
CA GLN A 161 10.56 17.73 -36.38
C GLN A 161 10.19 16.76 -35.27
N VAL A 162 10.45 17.15 -34.03
CA VAL A 162 10.03 16.43 -32.82
C VAL A 162 8.92 17.20 -32.11
N ARG A 163 7.90 16.48 -31.61
CA ARG A 163 6.90 17.09 -30.73
C ARG A 163 7.45 17.09 -29.31
N VAL A 164 7.63 18.27 -28.74
CA VAL A 164 7.95 18.43 -27.33
C VAL A 164 6.70 18.06 -26.54
N GLN A 165 6.81 17.06 -25.68
CA GLN A 165 5.78 16.71 -24.73
C GLN A 165 5.95 17.62 -23.52
N ASP A 166 5.13 18.66 -23.43
CA ASP A 166 5.14 19.55 -22.27
C ASP A 166 4.78 18.73 -21.01
N ALA A 167 5.58 18.91 -19.96
CA ALA A 167 5.24 18.40 -18.64
C ALA A 167 3.99 19.16 -18.16
N GLY A 168 2.84 18.48 -18.22
CA GLY A 168 1.52 19.07 -18.06
C GLY A 168 1.34 19.92 -16.80
N SER A 169 0.57 21.00 -17.00
CA SER A 169 -0.08 21.85 -16.00
C SER A 169 -0.96 21.10 -15.01
#